data_AF-A0A523EIV4-F1
#
_entry.id   AF-A0A523EIV4-F1
#
_cell.length_a   1.000
_cell.length_b   1.000
_cell.length_c   1.000
_cell.angle_alpha   90.00
_cell.angle_beta   90.00
_cell.angle_gamma   90.00
#
_symmetry.space_group_name_H-M   'P 1'
#
loop_
_entity.id
_entity.type
_entity.pdbx_description
1 polymer ?
#
loop_
_entity_poly.entity_id
_entity_poly.type
_entity_poly.pdbx_seq_one_letter_code
_entity_poly.pdbx_strand_id
1 'polypeptide(L)'
;MKTTKRRKPAPEEAERFIAAIRCLGNYLHVTVEAQRGFLYVHADEEPVARLTPLGPDHYDLSFHHHTGRWEPTPFTGDFSHLAGVLVNEFGAYLASSDYPPGATEN
;
A
#
# COMPACT_ATOMS: atom_id res chain seq x y z
N MET A 1 25.53 14.10 -9.49
CA MET A 1 24.21 13.48 -9.22
C MET A 1 24.42 12.32 -8.26
N LYS A 2 23.86 12.37 -7.05
CA LYS A 2 24.01 11.28 -6.07
C LYS A 2 23.16 10.10 -6.56
N THR A 3 23.81 9.02 -6.99
CA THR A 3 23.16 7.73 -7.21
C THR A 3 22.72 7.21 -5.84
N THR A 4 21.51 7.54 -5.43
CA THR A 4 20.88 6.90 -4.27
C THR A 4 20.72 5.43 -4.62
N LYS A 5 21.59 4.57 -4.08
CA LYS A 5 21.38 3.12 -4.08
C LYS A 5 19.99 2.90 -3.50
N ARG A 6 19.01 2.55 -4.36
CA ARG A 6 17.66 2.25 -3.90
C ARG A 6 17.78 1.11 -2.88
N ARG A 7 17.40 1.40 -1.63
CA ARG A 7 17.33 0.39 -0.59
C ARG A 7 16.29 -0.63 -1.03
N LYS A 8 16.65 -1.92 -1.05
CA LYS A 8 15.67 -2.98 -1.28
C LYS A 8 14.92 -3.19 0.03
N PRO A 9 13.58 -3.06 0.06
CA PRO A 9 12.84 -3.37 1.25
C PRO A 9 12.94 -4.87 1.55
N ALA A 10 13.11 -5.20 2.82
CA ALA A 10 13.12 -6.54 3.36
C ALA A 10 11.68 -7.10 3.42
N PRO A 11 11.51 -8.43 3.37
CA PRO A 11 10.20 -9.06 3.58
C PRO A 11 9.57 -8.67 4.93
N GLU A 12 10.38 -8.47 5.97
CA GLU A 12 9.92 -8.01 7.29
C GLU A 12 9.23 -6.63 7.22
N GLU A 13 9.65 -5.76 6.30
CA GLU A 13 9.03 -4.45 6.08
C GLU A 13 7.66 -4.60 5.42
N ALA A 14 7.50 -5.58 4.53
CA ALA A 14 6.21 -5.95 3.97
C ALA A 14 5.26 -6.47 5.07
N GLU A 15 5.76 -7.33 5.96
CA GLU A 15 5.02 -7.87 7.10
C GLU A 15 4.56 -6.77 8.07
N ARG A 16 5.44 -5.81 8.37
CA ARG A 16 5.08 -4.64 9.20
C ARG A 16 4.00 -3.80 8.55
N PHE A 17 4.10 -3.57 7.24
CA PHE A 17 3.11 -2.76 6.54
C PHE A 17 1.74 -3.44 6.46
N ILE A 18 1.68 -4.74 6.15
CA ILE A 18 0.41 -5.47 6.15
C ILE A 18 -0.19 -5.54 7.57
N ALA A 19 0.64 -5.70 8.61
CA ALA A 19 0.17 -5.67 9.98
C ALA A 19 -0.46 -4.30 10.34
N ALA A 20 0.14 -3.19 9.88
CA ALA A 20 -0.40 -1.85 10.08
C ALA A 20 -1.76 -1.68 9.39
N ILE A 21 -1.92 -2.14 8.15
CA ILE A 21 -3.21 -2.10 7.43
C ILE A 21 -4.27 -2.92 8.18
N ARG A 22 -3.94 -4.16 8.59
CA ARG A 22 -4.85 -5.05 9.31
C ARG A 22 -5.22 -4.54 10.71
N CYS A 23 -4.40 -3.69 11.32
CA CYS A 23 -4.74 -3.03 12.58
C CYS A 23 -5.85 -1.98 12.40
N LEU A 24 -6.01 -1.43 11.19
CA LEU A 24 -7.00 -0.39 10.88
C LEU A 24 -8.36 -0.95 10.47
N GLY A 25 -8.46 -2.24 10.13
CA GLY A 25 -9.72 -2.85 9.72
C GLY A 25 -9.60 -4.28 9.20
N ASN A 26 -10.71 -4.83 8.71
CA ASN A 26 -10.76 -6.18 8.16
C ASN A 26 -10.18 -6.24 6.73
N TYR A 27 -8.86 -6.22 6.63
CA TYR A 27 -8.09 -6.29 5.38
C TYR A 27 -7.29 -7.60 5.28
N LEU A 28 -7.94 -8.73 5.60
CA LEU A 28 -7.28 -10.05 5.58
C LEU A 28 -6.92 -10.51 4.17
N HIS A 29 -7.72 -10.13 3.18
CA HIS A 29 -7.48 -10.35 1.75
C HIS A 29 -6.31 -9.53 1.20
N VAL A 30 -5.95 -8.44 1.88
CA VAL A 30 -4.79 -7.63 1.48
C VAL A 30 -3.50 -8.39 1.81
N THR A 31 -2.58 -8.41 0.86
CA THR A 31 -1.23 -8.93 1.01
C THR A 31 -0.21 -7.88 0.58
N VAL A 32 1.00 -7.96 1.14
CA VAL A 32 2.08 -7.03 0.80
C VAL A 32 3.32 -7.84 0.45
N GLU A 33 3.92 -7.53 -0.68
CA GLU A 33 5.08 -8.24 -1.21
C GLU A 33 6.24 -7.30 -1.54
N ALA A 34 7.44 -7.64 -1.07
CA ALA A 34 8.66 -6.90 -1.39
C ALA A 34 9.25 -7.38 -2.71
N GLN A 35 9.02 -6.63 -3.80
CA GLN A 35 9.45 -7.00 -5.14
C GLN A 35 10.20 -5.85 -5.83
N ARG A 36 11.29 -6.17 -6.56
CA ARG A 36 12.05 -5.21 -7.41
C ARG A 36 12.48 -3.89 -6.74
N GLY A 37 12.63 -3.88 -5.41
CA GLY A 37 13.02 -2.68 -4.66
C GLY A 37 11.84 -1.83 -4.17
N PHE A 38 10.62 -2.33 -4.26
CA PHE A 38 9.39 -1.68 -3.82
C PHE A 38 8.58 -2.65 -2.95
N LEU A 39 7.65 -2.12 -2.16
CA LEU A 39 6.60 -2.92 -1.56
C LEU A 39 5.34 -2.78 -2.42
N TYR A 40 4.74 -3.89 -2.82
CA TYR A 40 3.48 -3.90 -3.55
C TYR A 40 2.38 -4.37 -2.61
N VAL A 41 1.24 -3.69 -2.66
CA VAL A 41 0.05 -4.03 -1.91
C VAL A 41 -0.95 -4.61 -2.88
N HIS A 42 -1.40 -5.83 -2.62
CA HIS A 42 -2.39 -6.55 -3.41
C HIS A 42 -3.65 -6.65 -2.57
N ALA A 43 -4.79 -6.19 -3.09
CA ALA A 43 -6.08 -6.44 -2.45
C ALA A 43 -6.71 -7.73 -2.98
N ASP A 44 -6.39 -8.13 -4.21
CA ASP A 44 -6.93 -9.32 -4.87
C ASP A 44 -5.84 -9.88 -5.81
N GLU A 45 -6.15 -10.19 -7.07
CA GLU A 45 -5.15 -10.64 -8.05
C GLU A 45 -4.17 -9.54 -8.52
N GLU A 46 -4.55 -8.26 -8.41
CA GLU A 46 -3.74 -7.13 -8.90
C GLU A 46 -3.19 -6.23 -7.78
N PRO A 47 -1.96 -5.71 -7.94
CA PRO A 47 -1.41 -4.74 -7.00
C PRO A 47 -2.16 -3.40 -7.13
N VAL A 48 -2.71 -2.93 -6.02
CA VAL A 48 -3.46 -1.68 -5.92
C VAL A 48 -2.60 -0.52 -5.46
N ALA A 49 -1.56 -0.78 -4.66
CA ALA A 49 -0.65 0.27 -4.20
C ALA A 49 0.81 -0.20 -4.20
N ARG A 50 1.73 0.77 -4.21
CA ARG A 50 3.16 0.52 -4.20
C ARG A 50 3.86 1.55 -3.34
N LEU A 51 4.75 1.09 -2.46
CA LEU A 51 5.60 1.94 -1.65
C LEU A 51 7.02 1.98 -2.21
N THR A 52 7.53 3.19 -2.40
CA THR A 52 8.90 3.45 -2.83
C THR A 52 9.74 3.90 -1.65
N PRO A 53 10.81 3.18 -1.26
CA PRO A 53 11.66 3.60 -0.17
C PRO A 53 12.41 4.89 -0.53
N LEU A 54 12.17 5.96 0.22
CA LEU A 54 12.87 7.24 0.12
C LEU A 54 14.02 7.35 1.14
N GLY A 55 13.89 6.66 2.28
CA GLY A 55 14.84 6.71 3.37
C GLY A 55 14.63 5.61 4.42
N PRO A 56 15.34 5.66 5.55
CA PRO A 56 15.05 4.81 6.69
C PRO A 56 13.65 5.16 7.24
N ASP A 57 12.76 4.17 7.24
CA ASP A 57 11.36 4.32 7.69
C ASP A 57 10.53 5.38 6.93
N HIS A 58 10.98 5.82 5.74
CA HIS A 58 10.28 6.82 4.93
C HIS A 58 10.02 6.27 3.53
N TYR A 59 8.75 6.27 3.15
CA TYR A 59 8.29 5.74 1.86
C TYR A 59 7.38 6.74 1.15
N ASP A 60 7.36 6.65 -0.16
CA ASP A 60 6.41 7.33 -1.04
C ASP A 60 5.34 6.34 -1.47
N LEU A 61 4.08 6.76 -1.45
CA LEU A 61 2.96 5.94 -1.86
C LEU A 61 2.58 6.25 -3.30
N SER A 62 2.53 5.22 -4.14
CA SER A 62 1.96 5.28 -5.48
C SER A 62 0.74 4.35 -5.53
N PHE A 63 -0.29 4.75 -6.26
CA PHE A 63 -1.52 3.98 -6.43
C PHE A 63 -1.63 3.44 -7.87
N HIS A 64 -2.20 2.25 -8.05
CA HIS A 64 -2.42 1.63 -9.36
C HIS A 64 -3.85 1.90 -9.82
N HIS A 65 -4.01 2.78 -10.80
CA HIS A 65 -5.31 3.06 -11.38
C HIS A 65 -5.72 1.91 -12.33
N HIS A 66 -7.02 1.60 -12.42
CA HIS A 66 -7.59 0.57 -13.32
C HIS A 66 -7.18 0.71 -14.79
N THR A 67 -6.65 1.86 -15.18
CA THR A 67 -6.07 2.14 -16.50
C THR A 67 -4.65 1.57 -16.68
N GLY A 68 -4.12 0.82 -15.72
CA GLY A 68 -2.80 0.17 -15.78
C GLY A 68 -1.62 1.12 -15.53
N ARG A 69 -1.86 2.30 -14.96
CA ARG A 69 -0.83 3.30 -14.67
C ARG A 69 -0.65 3.48 -13.18
N TRP A 70 0.61 3.59 -12.77
CA TRP A 70 0.98 3.98 -11.42
C TRP A 70 0.94 5.50 -11.31
N GLU A 71 0.08 6.02 -10.45
CA GLU A 71 -0.01 7.43 -10.14
C GLU A 71 0.70 7.71 -8.81
N PRO A 72 1.69 8.63 -8.79
CA PRO A 72 2.31 9.04 -7.54
C PRO A 72 1.29 9.81 -6.71
N THR A 73 1.21 9.49 -5.43
CA THR A 73 0.40 10.27 -4.49
C THR A 73 1.27 11.33 -3.83
N PRO A 74 0.68 12.41 -3.28
CA PRO A 74 1.44 13.38 -2.48
C PRO A 74 1.82 12.84 -1.09
N PHE A 75 1.43 11.61 -0.76
CA PHE A 75 1.61 11.04 0.57
C PHE A 75 2.95 10.32 0.70
N THR A 76 3.73 10.77 1.68
CA THR A 76 4.98 10.13 2.06
C THR A 76 5.10 10.07 3.57
N GLY A 77 5.74 9.03 4.11
CA GLY A 77 5.91 8.88 5.55
C GLY A 77 6.27 7.45 5.94
N ASP A 78 6.05 7.14 7.21
CA ASP A 78 6.21 5.81 7.79
C ASP A 78 5.05 4.86 7.44
N PHE A 79 5.22 3.59 7.79
CA PHE A 79 4.23 2.55 7.53
C PHE A 79 2.88 2.79 8.19
N SER A 80 2.85 3.33 9.42
CA SER A 80 1.59 3.60 10.12
C SER A 80 0.84 4.75 9.45
N HIS A 81 1.54 5.82 9.08
CA HIS A 81 0.94 6.93 8.34
C HIS A 81 0.41 6.46 6.98
N LEU A 82 1.22 5.76 6.19
CA LEU A 82 0.83 5.31 4.85
C LEU A 82 -0.26 4.25 4.87
N ALA A 83 -0.31 3.38 5.88
CA ALA A 83 -1.41 2.44 6.05
C ALA A 83 -2.72 3.19 6.35
N GLY A 84 -2.68 4.21 7.20
CA GLY A 84 -3.82 5.09 7.48
C GLY A 84 -4.34 5.80 6.23
N VAL A 85 -3.43 6.40 5.45
CA VAL A 85 -3.76 7.03 4.16
C VAL A 85 -4.36 6.01 3.20
N LEU A 86 -3.76 4.83 3.06
CA LEU A 86 -4.22 3.80 2.15
C LEU A 86 -5.65 3.35 2.48
N VAL A 87 -5.94 3.16 3.76
CA VAL A 87 -7.27 2.74 4.23
C VAL A 87 -8.30 3.89 4.11
N ASN A 88 -7.94 5.11 4.49
CA ASN A 88 -8.87 6.25 4.53
C ASN A 88 -9.17 6.83 3.15
N GLU A 89 -8.13 7.03 2.32
CA GLU A 89 -8.26 7.67 1.01
C GLU A 89 -8.53 6.64 -0.10
N PHE A 90 -7.97 5.43 0.03
CA PHE A 90 -8.03 4.38 -1.00
C PHE A 90 -8.78 3.13 -0.54
N GLY A 91 -9.53 3.19 0.57
CA GLY A 91 -10.29 2.05 1.09
C GLY A 91 -11.24 1.44 0.08
N ALA A 92 -11.80 2.24 -0.85
CA ALA A 92 -12.65 1.76 -1.93
C ALA A 92 -11.90 0.82 -2.91
N TYR A 93 -10.61 1.05 -3.12
CA TYR A 93 -9.77 0.19 -3.95
C TYR A 93 -9.23 -1.03 -3.21
N LEU A 94 -9.16 -0.94 -1.88
CA LEU A 94 -8.89 -2.10 -1.03
C LEU A 94 -10.13 -2.97 -0.85
N ALA A 95 -11.33 -2.51 -1.21
CA ALA A 95 -12.53 -3.31 -1.08
C ALA A 95 -12.47 -4.50 -2.05
N SER A 96 -12.60 -5.71 -1.52
CA SER A 96 -12.76 -6.90 -2.36
C SER A 96 -14.10 -6.81 -3.09
N SER A 97 -14.18 -7.31 -4.33
CA SER A 97 -15.45 -7.38 -5.08
C SER A 97 -16.54 -8.16 -4.33
N ASP A 98 -16.17 -9.01 -3.37
CA ASP A 98 -17.09 -9.73 -2.48
C ASP A 98 -17.69 -8.86 -1.35
N TYR A 99 -17.04 -7.73 -1.01
CA TYR A 99 -17.47 -6.83 0.04
C TYR A 99 -17.51 -5.37 -0.45
N PRO A 100 -18.62 -4.93 -1.08
CA PRO A 100 -18.74 -3.54 -1.52
C PRO A 100 -18.71 -2.59 -0.31
N PRO A 101 -17.99 -1.45 -0.40
CA PRO A 101 -18.05 -0.40 0.61
C PRO A 101 -19.40 0.31 0.49
N GLY A 102 -20.46 -0.29 1.03
CA GLY A 102 -21.82 0.19 0.84
C GLY A 102 -22.94 -0.52 1.59
N ALA A 103 -22.66 -1.55 2.40
CA ALA A 103 -23.65 -2.10 3.32
C ALA A 103 -23.63 -1.34 4.65
N THR A 104 -23.84 -0.02 4.61
CA THR A 104 -24.36 0.70 5.78
C THR A 104 -25.81 1.02 5.49
N GLU A 105 -26.67 0.34 6.23
CA GLU A 105 -28.12 0.37 6.20
C GLU A 105 -28.70 1.80 6.10
N ASN A 106 -29.75 1.97 5.31
CA ASN A 106 -30.84 2.90 5.59
C ASN A 106 -32.14 2.12 5.67
#